data_AF-A8NZJ0-F1
#
_entry.id   AF-A8NZJ0-F1
#
_cell.length_a   1.000
_cell.length_b   1.000
_cell.length_c   1.000
_cell.angle_alpha   90.00
_cell.angle_beta   90.00
_cell.angle_gamma   90.00
#
_symmetry.space_group_name_H-M   'P 1'
#
loop_
_entity.id
_entity.type
_entity.pdbx_description
1 polymer ?
#
loop_
_entity_poly.entity_id
_entity_poly.type
_entity_poly.pdbx_seq_one_letter_code
_entity_poly.pdbx_strand_id
1 'polypeptide(L)'
;MQAAIRRGGVIWRLAITTLGLADVQNVVGCGGVLSTRIPDYDGEYVEDGLTARELDLICGAYMCIDSGTGHTAIKSWWPLARAYERSDCGENYGHWCDRTEAWYLKRLHDIENAVENFDQPLAFQQWKSLQRGLRSIRCFHNSLESSSYDFIARFLEHRPPLTVAV
;
A
#
# COMPACT_ATOMS: atom_id res chain seq x y z
N MET A 1 -6.55 10.94 -0.75
CA MET A 1 -5.35 10.61 0.09
C MET A 1 -5.66 9.95 1.44
N GLN A 2 -6.80 10.21 2.11
CA GLN A 2 -7.19 9.51 3.35
C GLN A 2 -7.21 7.97 3.18
N ALA A 3 -7.51 7.48 1.97
CA ALA A 3 -7.42 6.07 1.60
C ALA A 3 -6.01 5.46 1.79
N ALA A 4 -4.93 6.25 1.68
CA ALA A 4 -3.56 5.81 1.99
C ALA A 4 -3.43 5.38 3.46
N ILE A 5 -4.08 6.12 4.37
CA ILE A 5 -4.05 5.81 5.80
C ILE A 5 -4.77 4.51 6.09
N ARG A 6 -5.97 4.36 5.53
CA ARG A 6 -6.79 3.16 5.72
C ARG A 6 -6.14 1.90 5.15
N ARG A 7 -5.34 2.05 4.08
CA ARG A 7 -4.62 0.95 3.45
C ARG A 7 -3.47 0.40 4.30
N GLY A 8 -2.85 1.25 5.14
CA GLY A 8 -1.76 0.84 6.02
C GLY A 8 -0.44 0.54 5.31
N GLY A 9 0.46 -0.13 6.02
CA GLY A 9 1.75 -0.59 5.50
C GLY A 9 2.64 0.55 4.98
N VAL A 10 3.42 0.24 3.93
CA VAL A 10 4.37 1.20 3.34
C VAL A 10 3.69 2.43 2.73
N ILE A 11 2.48 2.28 2.19
CA ILE A 11 1.73 3.38 1.57
C ILE A 11 1.31 4.42 2.62
N TRP A 12 0.81 3.96 3.77
CA TRP A 12 0.52 4.83 4.91
C TRP A 12 1.77 5.56 5.40
N ARG A 13 2.88 4.84 5.58
CA ARG A 13 4.13 5.44 6.09
C ARG A 13 4.64 6.53 5.15
N LEU A 14 4.64 6.26 3.84
CA LEU A 14 5.06 7.21 2.82
C LEU A 14 4.17 8.44 2.79
N ALA A 15 2.85 8.25 2.77
CA ALA A 15 1.90 9.36 2.79
C ALA A 15 2.11 10.27 3.99
N ILE A 16 2.31 9.71 5.19
CA ILE A 16 2.58 10.49 6.41
C ILE A 16 3.91 11.24 6.31
N THR A 17 4.97 10.62 5.79
CA THR A 17 6.27 11.31 5.66
C THR A 17 6.19 12.46 4.67
N THR A 18 5.51 12.27 3.54
CA THR A 18 5.50 13.24 2.45
C THR A 18 4.55 14.41 2.70
N LEU A 19 3.41 14.15 3.33
CA LEU A 19 2.35 15.16 3.50
C LEU A 19 2.22 15.62 4.96
N GLY A 20 2.72 14.87 5.95
CA GLY A 20 2.46 15.15 7.36
C GLY A 20 1.06 14.69 7.80
N LEU A 21 0.93 14.31 9.07
CA LEU A 21 -0.29 13.66 9.59
C LEU A 21 -1.55 14.53 9.43
N ALA A 22 -1.42 15.85 9.64
CA ALA A 22 -2.51 16.79 9.55
C ALA A 22 -3.06 16.91 8.11
N ASP A 23 -2.17 16.97 7.11
CA ASP A 23 -2.60 17.17 5.73
C ASP A 23 -3.12 15.88 5.10
N VAL A 24 -2.62 14.70 5.49
CA VAL A 24 -3.20 13.42 5.02
C VAL A 24 -4.64 13.23 5.52
N GLN A 25 -4.94 13.71 6.73
CA GLN A 25 -6.30 13.68 7.30
C GLN A 25 -7.19 14.79 6.73
N ASN A 26 -6.62 15.96 6.41
CA ASN A 26 -7.33 17.15 5.97
C ASN A 26 -7.20 17.43 4.47
N VAL A 27 -7.08 16.41 3.60
CA VAL A 27 -7.16 16.64 2.13
C VAL A 27 -8.59 17.00 1.74
N VAL A 28 -8.97 18.22 2.07
CA VAL A 28 -10.02 19.03 1.46
C VAL A 28 -9.26 20.14 0.73
N GLY A 29 -8.55 19.78 -0.35
CA GLY A 29 -7.85 20.79 -1.14
C GLY A 29 -6.66 20.25 -1.94
N CYS A 30 -6.73 20.47 -3.26
CA CYS A 30 -5.65 20.28 -4.24
C CYS A 30 -5.35 18.87 -4.78
N GLY A 31 -6.31 17.95 -4.66
CA GLY A 31 -6.35 16.68 -5.38
C GLY A 31 -7.69 16.02 -5.09
N GLY A 32 -8.59 16.04 -6.08
CA GLY A 32 -10.04 15.93 -5.88
C GLY A 32 -10.50 14.87 -4.87
N VAL A 33 -11.08 15.33 -3.76
CA VAL A 33 -12.16 14.55 -3.13
C VAL A 33 -13.27 14.51 -4.16
N LEU A 34 -13.44 13.38 -4.84
CA LEU A 34 -14.49 13.17 -5.82
C LEU A 34 -15.81 12.90 -5.09
N SER A 35 -16.31 13.92 -4.40
CA SER A 35 -17.64 13.94 -3.79
C SER A 35 -18.66 14.07 -4.92
N THR A 36 -19.28 12.95 -5.31
CA THR A 36 -20.40 12.98 -6.26
C THR A 36 -21.69 12.80 -5.49
N ARG A 37 -22.56 13.82 -5.56
CA ARG A 37 -23.95 13.71 -5.11
C ARG A 37 -24.75 13.01 -6.20
N ILE A 38 -25.25 11.82 -5.91
CA ILE A 38 -26.17 11.12 -6.80
C ILE A 38 -27.57 11.72 -6.55
N PRO A 39 -28.30 12.16 -7.59
CA PRO A 39 -29.71 12.52 -7.42
C PRO A 39 -30.47 11.33 -6.83
N ASP A 40 -31.28 11.54 -5.79
CA ASP A 40 -32.04 10.54 -5.01
C ASP A 40 -31.29 9.76 -3.91
N TYR A 41 -30.05 10.15 -3.56
CA TYR A 41 -29.34 9.61 -2.40
C TYR A 41 -28.80 10.74 -1.51
N ASP A 42 -29.15 10.74 -0.22
CA ASP A 42 -28.79 11.79 0.75
C ASP A 42 -27.38 11.61 1.35
N GLY A 43 -26.60 10.66 0.85
CA GLY A 43 -25.24 10.37 1.32
C GLY A 43 -24.16 10.99 0.44
N GLU A 44 -23.10 11.48 1.08
CA GLU A 44 -21.87 11.92 0.42
C GLU A 44 -20.94 10.71 0.19
N TYR A 45 -20.51 10.49 -1.05
CA TYR A 45 -19.47 9.51 -1.36
C TYR A 45 -18.10 10.09 -1.01
N VAL A 46 -17.49 9.54 0.03
CA VAL A 46 -16.12 9.84 0.46
C VAL A 46 -15.16 8.96 -0.34
N GLU A 47 -13.98 9.47 -0.68
CA GLU A 47 -12.99 8.75 -1.49
C GLU A 47 -12.53 7.44 -0.79
N ASP A 48 -12.97 6.30 -1.31
CA ASP A 48 -12.74 4.98 -0.68
C ASP A 48 -11.46 4.27 -1.13
N GLY A 49 -10.73 4.78 -2.13
CA GLY A 49 -9.55 4.10 -2.67
C GLY A 49 -8.57 5.01 -3.41
N LEU A 50 -7.32 4.57 -3.50
CA LEU A 50 -6.29 5.20 -4.34
C LEU A 50 -6.24 4.53 -5.71
N THR A 51 -6.16 5.34 -6.76
CA THR A 51 -5.89 4.84 -8.11
C THR A 51 -4.48 4.26 -8.22
N ALA A 52 -4.24 3.37 -9.19
CA ALA A 52 -2.92 2.80 -9.43
C ALA A 52 -1.86 3.87 -9.70
N ARG A 53 -2.25 5.00 -10.32
CA ARG A 53 -1.35 6.12 -10.60
C ARG A 53 -0.96 6.87 -9.32
N GLU A 54 -1.89 7.06 -8.40
CA GLU A 54 -1.60 7.70 -7.11
C GLU A 54 -0.72 6.80 -6.24
N LEU A 55 -0.96 5.49 -6.25
CA LEU A 55 -0.08 4.53 -5.59
C LEU A 55 1.35 4.58 -6.17
N ASP A 56 1.47 4.58 -7.50
CA ASP A 56 2.76 4.69 -8.16
C ASP A 56 3.44 6.05 -7.84
N LEU A 57 2.69 7.15 -7.74
CA LEU A 57 3.19 8.47 -7.33
C LEU A 57 3.72 8.46 -5.89
N ILE A 58 2.97 7.91 -4.93
CA ILE A 58 3.36 7.80 -3.51
C ILE A 58 4.64 6.97 -3.37
N CYS A 59 4.78 5.90 -4.17
CA CYS A 59 5.99 5.08 -4.17
C CYS A 59 7.20 5.75 -4.85
N GLY A 60 7.04 6.95 -5.41
CA GLY A 60 8.07 7.65 -6.17
C GLY A 60 8.44 6.90 -7.45
N ALA A 61 7.44 6.44 -8.20
CA ALA A 61 7.64 5.72 -9.44
C ALA A 61 7.86 6.67 -10.63
N TYR A 62 8.83 6.32 -11.47
CA TYR A 62 9.20 7.01 -12.70
C TYR A 62 9.16 6.04 -13.88
N MET A 63 8.76 6.55 -15.05
CA MET A 63 8.97 5.87 -16.31
C MET A 63 10.37 6.19 -16.81
N CYS A 64 11.27 5.22 -16.74
CA CYS A 64 12.63 5.33 -17.27
C CYS A 64 12.62 4.87 -18.72
N ILE A 65 13.24 5.64 -19.61
CA ILE A 65 13.38 5.32 -21.03
C ILE A 65 14.88 5.15 -21.28
N ASP A 66 15.27 3.97 -21.78
CA ASP A 66 16.62 3.72 -22.24
C ASP A 66 16.82 4.44 -23.58
N SER A 67 17.76 5.39 -23.63
CA SER A 67 18.06 6.19 -24.82
C SER A 67 18.69 5.38 -25.96
N GLY A 68 19.31 4.24 -25.66
CA GLY A 68 19.95 3.38 -26.66
C GLY A 68 18.98 2.35 -27.26
N THR A 69 18.12 1.75 -26.44
CA THR A 69 17.21 0.68 -26.88
C THR A 69 15.76 1.13 -27.10
N GLY A 70 15.38 2.29 -26.57
CA GLY A 70 13.99 2.77 -26.56
C GLY A 70 13.09 2.01 -25.59
N HIS A 71 13.63 1.05 -24.83
CA HIS A 71 12.87 0.28 -23.86
C HIS A 71 12.44 1.15 -22.68
N THR A 72 11.20 0.97 -22.25
CA THR A 72 10.65 1.67 -21.10
C THR A 72 10.54 0.72 -19.90
N ALA A 73 10.88 1.22 -18.72
CA ALA A 73 10.77 0.48 -17.47
C ALA A 73 10.25 1.40 -16.37
N ILE A 74 9.29 0.91 -15.58
CA ILE A 74 8.85 1.62 -14.38
C ILE A 74 9.80 1.27 -13.24
N LYS A 75 10.43 2.28 -12.65
CA LYS A 75 11.29 2.16 -11.47
C LYS A 75 10.76 3.03 -10.34
N SER A 76 10.92 2.63 -9.09
CA SER A 76 10.44 3.39 -7.92
C SER A 76 11.43 3.38 -6.76
N TRP A 77 11.41 4.43 -5.93
CA TRP A 77 12.25 4.52 -4.72
C TRP A 77 11.79 3.61 -3.59
N TRP A 78 10.48 3.35 -3.55
CA TRP A 78 9.81 2.47 -2.59
C TRP A 78 9.10 1.31 -3.29
N PRO A 79 8.84 0.20 -2.58
CA PRO A 79 8.08 -0.93 -3.14
C PRO A 79 6.74 -0.44 -3.67
N LEU A 80 6.45 -0.77 -4.93
CA LEU A 80 5.14 -0.50 -5.52
C LEU A 80 4.06 -1.26 -4.73
N ALA A 81 2.88 -0.66 -4.55
CA ALA A 81 1.75 -1.32 -3.87
C ALA A 81 1.47 -2.71 -4.44
N ARG A 82 1.44 -2.83 -5.78
CA ARG A 82 1.28 -4.09 -6.53
C ARG A 82 2.41 -5.10 -6.34
N ALA A 83 3.57 -4.70 -5.80
CA ALA A 83 4.66 -5.60 -5.42
C ALA A 83 4.55 -5.99 -3.94
N TYR A 84 4.20 -5.03 -3.08
CA TYR A 84 4.12 -5.19 -1.63
C TYR A 84 2.91 -6.01 -1.17
N GLU A 85 1.80 -5.95 -1.90
CA GLU A 85 0.52 -6.61 -1.52
C GLU A 85 0.33 -7.99 -2.14
N ARG A 86 1.36 -8.51 -2.80
CA ARG A 86 1.30 -9.86 -3.36
C ARG A 86 1.35 -10.87 -2.22
N SER A 87 0.66 -11.98 -2.39
CA SER A 87 0.72 -13.13 -1.47
C SER A 87 2.13 -13.75 -1.36
N ASP A 88 3.03 -13.48 -2.33
CA ASP A 88 4.43 -13.91 -2.29
C ASP A 88 5.37 -12.87 -1.63
N CYS A 89 4.83 -11.77 -1.09
CA CYS A 89 5.56 -10.79 -0.28
C CYS A 89 5.65 -11.28 1.17
N GLY A 90 6.86 -11.45 1.67
CA GLY A 90 7.12 -11.88 3.05
C GLY A 90 7.31 -10.74 4.03
N GLU A 91 7.49 -9.50 3.55
CA GLU A 91 7.71 -8.32 4.40
C GLU A 91 6.43 -7.47 4.58
N ASN A 92 5.29 -7.95 4.07
CA ASN A 92 3.97 -7.40 4.37
C ASN A 92 3.32 -8.19 5.51
N TYR A 93 3.45 -7.68 6.73
CA TYR A 93 2.90 -8.30 7.95
C TYR A 93 1.43 -7.90 8.23
N GLY A 94 0.79 -7.17 7.32
CA GLY A 94 -0.56 -6.62 7.50
C GLY A 94 -0.65 -5.45 8.48
N HIS A 95 0.43 -5.11 9.19
CA HIS A 95 0.53 -3.95 10.06
C HIS A 95 1.95 -3.36 10.01
N TRP A 96 2.07 -2.10 10.42
CA TRP A 96 3.38 -1.46 10.56
C TRP A 96 4.02 -1.85 11.89
N CYS A 97 5.17 -2.51 11.83
CA CYS A 97 5.91 -2.98 13.01
C CYS A 97 7.32 -2.38 13.07
N ASP A 98 8.01 -2.57 14.20
CA ASP A 98 9.36 -2.05 14.42
C ASP A 98 10.36 -2.51 13.35
N ARG A 99 10.20 -3.75 12.86
CA ARG A 99 11.04 -4.29 11.77
C ARG A 99 10.83 -3.52 10.47
N THR A 100 9.58 -3.22 10.11
CA THR A 100 9.28 -2.44 8.89
C THR A 100 9.71 -0.98 9.02
N GLU A 101 9.59 -0.39 10.22
CA GLU A 101 10.10 0.96 10.49
C GLU A 101 11.63 1.00 10.39
N ALA A 102 12.33 0.06 11.01
CA ALA A 102 13.79 -0.01 10.95
C ALA A 102 14.30 -0.19 9.51
N TRP A 103 13.63 -1.04 8.71
CA TRP A 103 13.93 -1.19 7.30
C TRP A 103 13.69 0.11 6.52
N TYR A 104 12.56 0.78 6.76
CA TYR A 104 12.20 2.04 6.12
C TYR A 104 13.23 3.14 6.42
N LEU A 105 13.57 3.34 7.70
CA LEU A 105 14.53 4.35 8.15
C LEU A 105 15.94 4.07 7.60
N LYS A 106 16.37 2.81 7.62
CA LYS A 106 17.65 2.42 7.03
C LYS A 106 17.68 2.75 5.54
N ARG A 107 16.64 2.36 4.79
CA ARG A 107 16.57 2.65 3.36
C ARG A 107 16.54 4.15 3.08
N LEU A 108 15.78 4.92 3.85
CA LEU A 108 15.73 6.38 3.71
C LEU A 108 17.13 6.98 3.91
N HIS A 109 17.83 6.56 4.96
CA HIS A 109 19.20 6.96 5.22
C HIS A 109 20.15 6.59 4.06
N ASP A 110 20.04 5.36 3.53
CA ASP A 110 20.87 4.90 2.42
C ASP A 110 20.63 5.73 1.14
N ILE A 111 19.37 6.14 0.89
CA ILE A 111 19.00 7.02 -0.24
C ILE A 111 19.55 8.43 -0.03
N GLU A 112 19.34 9.02 1.15
CA GLU A 112 19.76 10.41 1.46
C GLU A 112 21.29 10.58 1.44
N ASN A 113 22.03 9.54 1.82
CA ASN A 113 23.50 9.55 1.83
C ASN A 113 24.12 8.98 0.55
N ALA A 114 23.30 8.68 -0.47
CA ALA A 114 23.74 8.10 -1.74
C ALA A 114 24.67 6.88 -1.55
N VAL A 115 24.31 5.98 -0.62
CA VAL A 115 25.05 4.74 -0.40
C VAL A 115 25.04 3.92 -1.70
N GLU A 116 26.18 3.32 -2.04
CA GLU A 116 26.33 2.52 -3.25
C GLU A 116 25.22 1.47 -3.37
N ASN A 117 24.60 1.37 -4.55
CA ASN A 117 23.42 0.52 -4.85
C ASN A 117 22.07 1.00 -4.29
N PHE A 118 22.02 2.14 -3.60
CA PHE A 118 20.79 2.79 -3.11
C PHE A 118 20.57 4.18 -3.71
N ASP A 119 21.44 4.62 -4.61
CA ASP A 119 21.40 5.89 -5.33
C ASP A 119 20.43 5.90 -6.52
N GLN A 120 19.75 4.76 -6.80
CA GLN A 120 18.82 4.63 -7.92
C GLN A 120 17.52 3.92 -7.54
N PRO A 121 16.38 4.30 -8.20
CA PRO A 121 15.12 3.60 -8.02
C PRO A 121 15.17 2.19 -8.62
N LEU A 122 14.37 1.29 -8.06
CA LEU A 122 14.38 -0.13 -8.42
C LEU A 122 13.19 -0.51 -9.30
N ALA A 123 13.41 -1.45 -10.22
CA ALA A 123 12.37 -2.03 -11.05
C ALA A 123 11.50 -3.03 -10.27
N PHE A 124 10.30 -3.31 -10.79
CA PHE A 124 9.34 -4.21 -10.15
C PHE A 124 9.92 -5.59 -9.75
N GLN A 125 10.74 -6.21 -10.60
CA GLN A 125 11.33 -7.53 -10.29
C GLN A 125 12.38 -7.48 -9.18
N GLN A 126 13.11 -6.37 -9.08
CA GLN A 126 14.06 -6.14 -7.99
C GLN A 126 13.29 -5.99 -6.67
N TRP A 127 12.19 -5.23 -6.68
CA TRP A 127 11.30 -5.12 -5.52
C TRP A 127 10.72 -6.45 -5.09
N LYS A 128 10.20 -7.24 -6.04
CA LYS A 128 9.67 -8.58 -5.76
C LYS A 128 10.71 -9.47 -5.09
N SER A 129 11.96 -9.38 -5.52
CA SER A 129 13.07 -10.17 -4.97
C SER A 129 13.44 -9.71 -3.55
N LEU A 130 13.55 -8.40 -3.33
CA LEU A 130 13.87 -7.82 -2.02
C LEU A 130 12.78 -8.05 -0.97
N GLN A 131 11.51 -7.94 -1.36
CA GLN A 131 10.37 -8.05 -0.45
C GLN A 131 9.87 -9.49 -0.27
N ARG A 132 10.54 -10.46 -0.91
CA ARG A 132 10.15 -11.87 -0.84
C ARG A 132 10.18 -12.41 0.59
N GLY A 133 11.10 -11.92 1.43
CA GLY A 133 11.25 -12.34 2.82
C GLY A 133 11.49 -13.84 2.99
N LEU A 134 11.30 -14.34 4.21
CA LEU A 134 11.50 -15.74 4.55
C LEU A 134 10.32 -16.62 4.14
N ARG A 135 10.60 -17.85 3.71
CA ARG A 135 9.56 -18.82 3.31
C ARG A 135 8.61 -19.14 4.46
N SER A 136 9.13 -19.28 5.67
CA SER A 136 8.34 -19.57 6.87
C SER A 136 7.28 -18.48 7.12
N ILE A 137 7.66 -17.21 7.00
CA ILE A 137 6.74 -16.07 7.16
C ILE A 137 5.64 -16.12 6.10
N ARG A 138 5.99 -16.32 4.83
CA ARG A 138 4.99 -16.43 3.76
C ARG A 138 4.02 -17.59 3.96
N CYS A 139 4.53 -18.76 4.35
CA CYS A 139 3.69 -19.92 4.66
C CYS A 139 2.76 -19.63 5.83
N PHE A 140 3.26 -18.95 6.87
CA PHE A 140 2.45 -18.52 8.01
C PHE A 140 1.36 -17.53 7.60
N HIS A 141 1.68 -16.49 6.82
CA HIS A 141 0.70 -15.52 6.31
C HIS A 141 -0.41 -16.20 5.50
N ASN A 142 -0.04 -17.05 4.53
CA ASN A 142 -1.03 -17.78 3.72
C ASN A 142 -1.93 -18.67 4.59
N SER A 143 -1.35 -19.36 5.58
CA SER A 143 -2.11 -20.20 6.51
C SER A 143 -3.06 -19.39 7.37
N LEU A 144 -2.60 -18.24 7.87
CA LEU A 144 -3.38 -17.34 8.71
C LEU A 144 -4.51 -16.68 7.94
N GLU A 145 -4.25 -16.22 6.72
CA GLU A 145 -5.26 -15.64 5.83
C GLU A 145 -6.34 -16.67 5.49
N SER A 146 -5.95 -17.88 5.08
CA SER A 146 -6.89 -18.97 4.79
C SER A 146 -7.72 -19.35 6.01
N SER A 147 -7.10 -19.51 7.18
CA SER A 147 -7.82 -19.88 8.41
C SER A 147 -8.77 -18.78 8.88
N SER A 148 -8.36 -17.51 8.73
CA SER A 148 -9.18 -16.35 9.09
C SER A 148 -10.37 -16.22 8.15
N TYR A 149 -10.16 -16.42 6.85
CA TYR A 149 -11.24 -16.44 5.86
C TYR A 149 -12.27 -17.53 6.20
N ASP A 150 -11.82 -18.76 6.45
CA ASP A 150 -12.72 -19.88 6.79
C ASP A 150 -13.51 -19.59 8.07
N PHE A 151 -12.87 -18.98 9.07
CA PHE A 151 -13.53 -18.56 10.30
C PHE A 151 -14.63 -17.52 10.03
N ILE A 152 -14.30 -16.45 9.30
CA ILE A 152 -15.24 -15.37 8.99
C ILE A 152 -16.41 -15.89 8.14
N ALA A 153 -16.13 -16.70 7.11
CA ALA A 153 -17.16 -17.28 6.25
C ALA A 153 -18.17 -18.10 7.07
N ARG A 154 -17.68 -18.98 7.95
CA ARG A 154 -18.55 -19.76 8.85
C ARG A 154 -19.40 -18.87 9.76
N PHE A 155 -18.81 -17.82 10.33
CA PHE A 155 -19.52 -16.90 11.22
C PHE A 155 -20.58 -16.06 10.51
N LEU A 156 -20.34 -15.67 9.27
CA LEU A 156 -21.29 -14.89 8.48
C LEU A 156 -22.44 -15.75 7.94
N GLU A 157 -22.17 -17.00 7.58
CA GLU A 157 -23.20 -17.96 7.15
C GLU A 157 -24.16 -18.35 8.29
N HIS A 158 -23.73 -18.27 9.55
CA HIS A 158 -24.51 -18.69 10.73
C HIS A 158 -25.17 -17.54 11.50
N ARG A 159 -25.26 -16.33 10.93
CA ARG A 159 -25.94 -15.20 11.61
C ARG A 159 -27.46 -15.45 11.62
N PRO A 160 -28.12 -15.67 12.78
CA PRO A 160 -29.57 -15.71 12.82
C PRO A 160 -30.11 -14.34 12.37
N PRO A 161 -31.25 -14.27 11.65
CA PRO A 161 -31.83 -13.00 11.26
C PRO A 161 -32.07 -12.17 12.52
N LEU A 162 -31.67 -10.89 12.47
CA LEU A 162 -31.96 -9.93 13.52
C LEU A 162 -33.48 -9.84 13.66
N THR A 163 -34.03 -10.50 14.66
CA THR A 163 -35.44 -10.36 15.02
C THR A 163 -35.63 -8.92 15.50
N VAL A 164 -36.13 -8.07 14.62
CA VAL A 164 -36.62 -6.74 14.97
C VAL A 164 -37.84 -6.96 15.85
N ALA A 165 -37.67 -6.79 17.16
CA ALA A 165 -38.80 -6.74 18.09
C ALA A 165 -39.56 -5.43 17.84
N VAL A 166 -40.80 -5.56 17.39
CA VAL A 166 -41.82 -4.51 17.32
C VAL A 166 -42.51 -4.42 18.69
#